data_AF-A0A7K2ZGT9-F1
#
_entry.id   AF-A0A7K2ZGT9-F1
#
_cell.length_a   1.000
_cell.length_b   1.000
_cell.length_c   1.000
_cell.angle_alpha   90.00
_cell.angle_beta   90.00
_cell.angle_gamma   90.00
#
_symmetry.space_group_name_H-M   'P 1'
#
loop_
_entity.id
_entity.type
_entity.pdbx_description
1 polymer ?
#
loop_
_entity_poly.entity_id
_entity_poly.type
_entity_poly.pdbx_seq_one_letter_code
_entity_poly.pdbx_strand_id
1 'polypeptide(L)'
;ELRNQLGTATGLRLPSTVVFDHPNPTALAAYILAELAPAAGPATPTAATAVLADLDRLLGALPGALSDADAQGRIATRLRELLDLADPVAGTDEDLDGATDQELFDLIDELD
;
A
#
# COMPACT_ATOMS: atom_id res chain seq x y z
N GLU A 1 -31.57 -10.54 -3.46
CA GLU A 1 -30.28 -11.26 -3.42
C GLU A 1 -29.13 -10.51 -4.09
N LEU A 2 -29.17 -10.18 -5.39
CA LEU A 2 -28.03 -9.53 -6.08
C LEU A 2 -27.50 -8.27 -5.35
N ARG A 3 -28.35 -7.29 -5.04
CA ARG A 3 -27.95 -6.08 -4.28
C ARG A 3 -27.30 -6.41 -2.93
N ASN A 4 -27.82 -7.40 -2.20
CA ASN A 4 -27.27 -7.77 -0.89
C ASN A 4 -25.90 -8.44 -1.06
N GLN A 5 -25.74 -9.33 -2.04
CA GLN A 5 -24.46 -9.96 -2.34
C GLN A 5 -23.41 -8.94 -2.77
N LEU A 6 -23.78 -7.99 -3.63
CA LEU A 6 -22.90 -6.89 -4.03
C LEU A 6 -22.57 -5.97 -2.84
N GLY A 7 -23.54 -5.62 -2.00
CA GLY A 7 -23.29 -4.83 -0.80
C GLY A 7 -22.33 -5.52 0.18
N THR A 8 -22.49 -6.83 0.39
CA THR A 8 -21.58 -7.64 1.23
C THR A 8 -20.18 -7.76 0.61
N ALA A 9 -20.08 -7.97 -0.70
CA ALA A 9 -18.79 -8.14 -1.39
C ALA A 9 -18.00 -6.83 -1.51
N THR A 10 -18.69 -5.69 -1.61
CA THR A 10 -18.07 -4.38 -1.81
C THR A 10 -17.97 -3.56 -0.53
N GLY A 11 -18.68 -3.96 0.55
CA GLY A 11 -18.81 -3.15 1.76
C GLY A 11 -19.71 -1.92 1.60
N LEU A 12 -20.31 -1.71 0.41
CA LEU A 12 -21.15 -0.55 0.12
C LEU A 12 -22.59 -0.74 0.59
N ARG A 13 -23.17 0.35 1.12
CA ARG A 13 -24.61 0.41 1.41
C ARG A 13 -25.39 0.80 0.15
N LEU A 14 -25.65 -0.20 -0.70
CA LEU A 14 -26.32 0.02 -1.98
C LEU A 14 -27.81 0.38 -1.81
N PRO A 15 -28.30 1.48 -2.43
CA PRO A 15 -29.71 1.84 -2.45
C PRO A 15 -30.58 0.74 -3.07
N SER A 16 -31.85 0.64 -2.67
CA SER A 16 -32.80 -0.29 -3.30
C SER A 16 -33.10 0.04 -4.76
N THR A 17 -32.83 1.28 -5.20
CA THR A 17 -33.08 1.74 -6.57
C THR A 17 -31.90 1.51 -7.51
N VAL A 18 -30.71 1.16 -7.01
CA VAL A 18 -29.47 1.14 -7.82
C VAL A 18 -29.55 0.23 -9.04
N VAL A 19 -30.30 -0.88 -8.95
CA VAL A 19 -30.51 -1.81 -10.06
C VAL A 19 -31.47 -1.24 -11.12
N PHE A 20 -32.37 -0.36 -10.69
CA PHE A 20 -33.29 0.37 -11.59
C PHE A 20 -32.62 1.59 -12.22
N ASP A 21 -31.75 2.27 -11.48
CA ASP A 21 -30.98 3.43 -11.95
C ASP A 21 -29.86 2.98 -12.92
N HIS A 22 -29.33 1.76 -12.73
CA HIS A 22 -28.31 1.15 -13.59
C HIS A 22 -28.76 -0.23 -14.10
N PRO A 23 -29.67 -0.29 -15.08
CA PRO A 23 -30.28 -1.54 -15.56
C PRO A 23 -29.33 -2.43 -16.37
N ASN A 24 -28.18 -1.91 -16.78
CA ASN A 24 -27.13 -2.66 -17.47
C ASN A 24 -26.03 -3.06 -16.46
N PRO A 25 -25.60 -4.33 -16.42
CA PRO A 25 -24.45 -4.78 -15.62
C PRO A 25 -23.20 -3.89 -15.75
N THR A 26 -22.90 -3.39 -16.96
CA THR A 26 -21.77 -2.47 -17.16
C THR A 26 -21.96 -1.13 -16.46
N ALA A 27 -23.18 -0.58 -16.49
CA ALA A 27 -23.50 0.68 -15.81
C ALA A 27 -23.47 0.51 -14.28
N LEU A 28 -23.96 -0.64 -13.78
CA LEU A 28 -23.93 -0.97 -12.37
C LEU A 28 -22.48 -1.17 -11.87
N ALA A 29 -21.65 -1.86 -12.65
CA ALA A 29 -20.23 -2.03 -12.33
C ALA A 29 -19.49 -0.68 -12.32
N ALA A 30 -19.77 0.21 -13.28
CA ALA A 30 -19.19 1.54 -13.31
C ALA A 30 -19.60 2.39 -12.08
N TYR A 31 -20.87 2.33 -11.68
CA TYR A 31 -21.34 2.99 -10.45
C TYR A 31 -20.59 2.48 -9.21
N ILE A 32 -20.49 1.16 -9.07
CA ILE A 32 -19.81 0.54 -7.92
C ILE A 32 -18.31 0.89 -7.89
N LEU A 33 -17.65 0.90 -9.04
CA LEU A 33 -16.25 1.32 -9.14
C LEU A 33 -16.06 2.78 -8.74
N ALA A 34 -16.97 3.66 -9.14
CA ALA A 34 -16.93 5.06 -8.76
C ALA A 34 -17.15 5.29 -7.26
N GLU A 35 -17.97 4.47 -6.60
CA GLU A 35 -18.17 4.54 -5.15
C GLU A 35 -16.99 3.96 -4.35
N LEU A 36 -16.34 2.90 -4.86
CA LEU A 36 -15.20 2.25 -4.20
C LEU A 36 -13.90 3.05 -4.34
N ALA A 37 -13.72 3.68 -5.48
CA ALA A 37 -12.61 4.58 -5.76
C ALA A 37 -13.21 5.89 -6.26
N PRO A 38 -13.74 6.73 -5.36
CA PRO A 38 -14.17 8.07 -5.73
C PRO A 38 -13.01 8.69 -6.46
N ALA A 39 -13.20 8.99 -7.75
CA ALA A 39 -12.21 9.73 -8.50
C ALA A 39 -11.91 10.95 -7.64
N ALA A 40 -10.69 11.03 -7.11
CA ALA A 40 -10.27 12.16 -6.31
C ALA A 40 -10.46 13.37 -7.23
N GLY A 41 -11.57 14.09 -7.06
CA GLY A 41 -11.92 15.24 -7.90
C GLY A 41 -10.70 16.16 -7.93
N PRO A 42 -10.41 16.80 -9.07
CA PRO A 42 -9.06 17.21 -9.52
C PRO A 42 -8.19 17.67 -8.35
N ALA A 43 -7.57 16.68 -7.69
CA ALA A 43 -6.79 16.92 -6.51
C ALA A 43 -5.41 17.28 -7.04
N THR A 44 -4.88 18.41 -6.63
CA THR A 44 -3.49 18.75 -6.90
C THR A 44 -2.65 17.56 -6.41
N PRO A 45 -1.86 16.91 -7.27
CA PRO A 45 -1.13 15.72 -6.87
C PRO A 45 -0.25 16.08 -5.67
N THR A 46 -0.44 15.34 -4.58
CA THR A 46 0.41 15.45 -3.41
C THR A 46 1.78 14.84 -3.73
N ALA A 47 2.82 15.23 -2.97
CA ALA A 47 4.13 14.62 -3.10
C ALA A 47 4.06 13.08 -2.98
N ALA A 48 3.23 12.57 -2.06
CA ALA A 48 3.00 11.13 -1.91
C ALA A 48 2.41 10.49 -3.18
N THR A 49 1.40 11.12 -3.81
CA THR A 49 0.83 10.60 -5.06
C THR A 49 1.81 10.61 -6.23
N ALA A 50 2.71 11.60 -6.29
CA ALA A 50 3.76 11.65 -7.31
C ALA A 50 4.77 10.50 -7.13
N VAL A 51 5.21 10.26 -5.88
CA VAL A 51 6.14 9.17 -5.56
C VAL A 51 5.52 7.80 -5.88
N LEU A 52 4.25 7.57 -5.54
CA LEU A 52 3.57 6.32 -5.86
C LEU A 52 3.47 6.09 -7.38
N ALA A 53 3.15 7.12 -8.16
CA ALA A 53 3.11 7.02 -9.61
C ALA A 53 4.49 6.72 -10.23
N ASP A 54 5.56 7.24 -9.64
CA ASP A 54 6.93 6.94 -10.06
C ASP A 54 7.32 5.50 -9.73
N LEU A 55 6.91 4.98 -8.56
CA LEU A 55 7.11 3.59 -8.19
C LEU A 55 6.38 2.63 -9.14
N ASP A 56 5.13 2.93 -9.53
CA ASP A 56 4.38 2.15 -10.52
C ASP A 56 5.10 2.11 -11.87
N ARG A 57 5.65 3.25 -12.31
CA ARG A 57 6.44 3.32 -13.54
C ARG A 57 7.71 2.46 -13.44
N LEU A 58 8.41 2.51 -12.30
CA LEU A 58 9.60 1.70 -12.06
C LEU A 58 9.26 0.21 -12.04
N LEU A 59 8.18 -0.20 -11.38
CA LEU A 59 7.71 -1.59 -11.34
C LEU A 59 7.48 -2.16 -12.75
N GLY A 60 6.93 -1.37 -13.68
CA GLY A 60 6.78 -1.76 -15.08
C GLY A 60 8.10 -1.93 -15.84
N ALA A 61 9.15 -1.20 -15.47
CA ALA A 61 10.46 -1.25 -16.12
C ALA A 61 11.40 -2.32 -15.52
N LEU A 62 11.19 -2.72 -14.27
CA LEU A 62 12.04 -3.67 -13.54
C LEU A 62 12.27 -4.99 -14.29
N PRO A 63 11.26 -5.68 -14.87
CA PRO A 63 11.48 -6.98 -15.52
C PRO A 63 12.57 -6.94 -16.61
N GLY A 64 12.63 -5.85 -17.38
CA GLY A 64 13.68 -5.66 -18.39
C GLY A 64 15.06 -5.41 -17.77
N ALA A 65 15.12 -4.58 -16.71
CA ALA A 65 16.36 -4.24 -16.03
C ALA A 65 16.98 -5.39 -15.23
N LEU A 66 16.14 -6.30 -14.70
CA LEU A 66 16.58 -7.45 -13.91
C LEU A 66 17.17 -8.59 -14.76
N SER A 67 17.19 -8.46 -16.09
CA SER A 67 17.86 -9.42 -16.99
C SER A 67 19.39 -9.24 -16.99
N ASP A 68 19.89 -8.11 -16.48
CA ASP A 68 21.31 -7.82 -16.30
C ASP A 68 21.69 -8.00 -14.82
N ALA A 69 22.62 -8.91 -14.54
CA ALA A 69 23.02 -9.26 -13.18
C ALA A 69 23.75 -8.12 -12.44
N ASP A 70 24.52 -7.27 -13.13
CA ASP A 70 25.17 -6.09 -12.52
C ASP A 70 24.11 -5.04 -12.17
N ALA A 71 23.20 -4.77 -13.12
CA ALA A 71 22.09 -3.86 -12.91
C ALA A 71 21.17 -4.34 -11.78
N GLN A 72 20.85 -5.64 -11.74
CA GLN A 72 20.05 -6.26 -10.69
C GLN A 72 20.66 -6.03 -9.30
N GLY A 73 21.97 -6.27 -9.14
CA GLY A 73 22.65 -6.05 -7.85
C GLY A 73 22.56 -4.60 -7.39
N ARG A 74 22.81 -3.65 -8.32
CA ARG A 74 22.73 -2.21 -8.05
C ARG A 74 21.31 -1.76 -7.71
N ILE A 75 20.30 -2.27 -8.42
CA ILE A 75 18.88 -1.99 -8.16
C ILE A 75 18.48 -2.51 -6.77
N ALA A 76 18.87 -3.73 -6.43
CA ALA A 76 18.57 -4.31 -5.12
C ALA A 76 19.15 -3.48 -3.97
N THR A 77 20.38 -2.95 -4.11
CA THR A 77 20.97 -2.05 -3.11
C THR A 77 20.14 -0.78 -2.94
N ARG A 78 19.75 -0.11 -4.03
CA ARG A 78 18.93 1.10 -3.96
C ARG A 78 17.54 0.87 -3.35
N LEU A 79 16.92 -0.28 -3.62
CA LEU A 79 15.64 -0.62 -3.02
C LEU A 79 15.74 -0.81 -1.51
N ARG A 80 16.82 -1.41 -1.02
CA ARG A 80 17.07 -1.54 0.43
C ARG A 80 17.26 -0.17 1.09
N GLU A 81 18.03 0.72 0.47
CA GLU A 81 18.19 2.11 0.94
C GLU A 81 16.84 2.87 0.98
N LEU A 82 15.99 2.68 -0.03
CA LEU A 82 14.66 3.30 -0.05
C LEU A 82 13.72 2.72 1.02
N LEU A 83 13.82 1.41 1.30
CA LEU A 83 13.05 0.78 2.37
C LEU A 83 13.48 1.29 3.74
N ASP A 84 14.79 1.41 3.98
CA ASP A 84 15.35 1.97 5.21
C ASP A 84 14.85 3.41 5.45
N LEU A 85 14.88 4.25 4.41
CA LEU A 85 14.34 5.61 4.49
C LEU A 85 12.83 5.66 4.75
N ALA A 86 12.09 4.67 4.25
CA ALA A 86 10.64 4.61 4.36
C ALA A 86 10.14 3.92 5.63
N ASP A 87 11.03 3.26 6.37
CA ASP A 87 10.70 2.59 7.62
C ASP A 87 10.59 3.63 8.76
N PRO A 88 9.38 3.88 9.30
CA PRO A 88 9.20 4.85 10.38
C PRO A 88 9.79 4.36 11.71
N VAL A 89 10.19 3.09 11.81
CA VAL A 89 10.70 2.44 13.04
C VAL A 89 12.21 2.23 12.99
N ALA A 90 12.84 2.23 11.81
CA ALA A 90 14.30 2.08 11.65
C ALA A 90 15.11 3.24 12.30
N GLY A 91 14.48 4.40 12.55
CA GLY A 91 15.05 5.47 13.37
C GLY A 91 15.16 5.16 14.86
N THR A 92 14.82 3.94 15.30
CA THR A 92 14.87 3.49 16.70
C THR A 92 15.85 2.33 16.93
N ASP A 93 16.50 1.81 15.87
CA ASP A 93 17.47 0.70 16.00
C ASP A 93 18.82 1.15 16.61
N GLU A 94 19.09 2.46 16.75
CA GLU A 94 20.25 2.95 17.52
C GLU A 94 20.15 2.59 19.03
N ASP A 95 18.97 2.20 19.54
CA ASP A 95 18.78 1.82 20.95
C ASP A 95 19.05 0.33 21.25
N LEU A 96 19.13 -0.55 20.24
CA LEU A 96 19.36 -2.00 20.46
C LEU A 96 20.84 -2.38 20.51
N ASP A 97 21.71 -1.68 19.78
CA ASP A 97 23.17 -1.87 19.87
C ASP A 97 23.80 -1.15 21.09
N GLY A 98 23.04 -0.25 21.72
CA GLY A 98 23.45 0.50 22.93
C GLY A 98 23.04 -0.15 24.25
N ALA A 99 22.12 -1.11 24.24
CA ALA A 99 21.65 -1.79 25.44
C ALA A 99 22.83 -2.53 26.10
N THR A 100 23.20 -2.09 27.29
CA THR A 100 24.24 -2.77 28.06
C THR A 100 23.72 -4.13 28.50
N ASP A 101 24.58 -5.15 28.61
CA ASP A 101 24.17 -6.49 29.09
C ASP A 101 23.32 -6.40 30.37
N GLN A 102 23.57 -5.39 31.22
CA GLN A 102 22.82 -5.12 32.43
C GLN A 102 21.33 -4.80 32.20
N GLU A 103 20.99 -4.04 31.15
CA GLU A 103 19.60 -3.68 30.83
C GLU A 103 18.83 -4.86 30.22
N LEU A 104 19.53 -5.75 29.50
CA LEU A 104 18.98 -7.01 29.00
C LEU A 104 18.65 -8.00 30.14
N PHE A 105 19.45 -8.02 31.21
CA PHE A 105 19.18 -8.84 32.39
C PHE A 105 18.04 -8.27 33.24
N ASP A 106 17.92 -6.95 33.37
CA ASP A 106 16.86 -6.30 34.15
C ASP A 106 15.45 -6.60 33.57
N LEU A 107 15.32 -6.72 32.24
CA LEU A 107 14.03 -7.04 31.59
C LEU A 107 13.56 -8.48 31.86
N ILE A 108 14.48 -9.41 32.14
CA ILE A 108 14.17 -10.82 32.44
C ILE A 108 13.74 -10.98 33.91
N ASP A 109 14.33 -10.20 34.82
CA ASP A 109 13.95 -10.19 36.24
C ASP A 109 12.57 -9.56 36.49
N GLU A 110 12.07 -8.71 35.59
CA GLU A 110 10.73 -8.10 35.68
C GLU A 110 9.59 -9.03 35.18
N LEU A 111 9.95 -10.21 34.63
CA LEU A 111 9.02 -11.22 34.11
C LEU A 111 8.76 -12.41 35.07
N ASP A 112 9.38 -12.42 36.26
CA ASP A 112 9.14 -13.37 37.37
C ASP A 112 8.45 -12.68 38.58
#